data_AF-A0A8J2MJ38-F1
#
_entry.id   AF-A0A8J2MJ38-F1
#
_cell.length_a   1.000
_cell.length_b   1.000
_cell.length_c   1.000
_cell.angle_alpha   90.00
_cell.angle_beta   90.00
_cell.angle_gamma   90.00
#
_symmetry.space_group_name_H-M   'P 1'
#
loop_
_entity.id
_entity.type
_entity.pdbx_description
1 polymer ?
#
loop_
_entity_poly.entity_id
_entity_poly.type
_entity_poly.pdbx_seq_one_letter_code
_entity_poly.pdbx_strand_id
1 'polypeptide(L)'
;MSSIYKHPKDKKYFQKYSKQWEYDENLKDWISPDSTGDVTKAFCKYCRCTLNAHKNDLLKHAVSNKHKKSVEMDKQAKLCRPLEVIKPHTSKSKVAELQIAVFIAEHTSINTVDHLTDLLKKIDPKSDVFNI
;
A
#
# COMPACT_ATOMS: atom_id res chain seq x y z
N MET A 1 28.95 55.56 -26.89
CA MET A 1 28.20 55.33 -25.62
C MET A 1 27.01 54.43 -25.94
N SER A 2 27.20 53.12 -25.84
CA SER A 2 26.14 52.14 -26.13
C SER A 2 25.26 51.98 -24.90
N SER A 3 24.01 52.44 -24.98
CA SER A 3 23.03 52.38 -23.90
C SER A 3 22.53 50.95 -23.71
N ILE A 4 22.87 50.33 -22.57
CA ILE A 4 22.39 48.99 -22.19
C ILE A 4 20.98 49.14 -21.59
N TYR A 5 19.96 48.92 -22.41
CA TYR A 5 18.59 48.75 -21.94
C TYR A 5 18.47 47.43 -21.17
N LYS A 6 18.35 47.50 -19.84
CA LYS A 6 18.02 46.35 -18.99
C LYS A 6 16.52 46.08 -19.09
N HIS A 7 16.13 44.93 -19.64
CA HIS A 7 14.74 44.48 -19.57
C HIS A 7 14.32 44.28 -18.11
N PRO A 8 13.14 44.75 -17.69
CA PRO A 8 12.61 44.47 -16.37
C PRO A 8 12.42 42.96 -16.22
N LYS A 9 12.96 42.40 -15.12
CA LYS A 9 12.78 40.98 -14.80
C LYS A 9 11.29 40.73 -14.56
N ASP A 10 10.65 39.95 -15.41
CA ASP A 10 9.23 39.60 -15.29
C ASP A 10 8.94 39.04 -13.88
N LYS A 11 7.91 39.60 -13.23
CA LYS A 11 7.44 39.10 -11.93
C LYS A 11 6.96 37.67 -12.12
N LYS A 12 7.66 36.71 -11.51
CA LYS A 12 7.32 35.29 -11.55
C LYS A 12 5.95 35.10 -10.88
N TYR A 13 4.93 34.77 -11.66
CA TYR A 13 3.59 34.48 -11.15
C TYR A 13 3.62 33.14 -10.42
N PHE A 14 3.17 33.13 -9.16
CA PHE A 14 3.05 31.93 -8.36
C PHE A 14 1.57 31.58 -8.22
N GLN A 15 1.16 30.48 -8.83
CA GLN A 15 -0.20 30.00 -8.71
C GLN A 15 -0.37 29.27 -7.37
N LYS A 16 -1.42 29.62 -6.62
CA LYS A 16 -1.81 28.92 -5.41
C LYS A 16 -2.63 27.68 -5.77
N TYR A 17 -2.52 26.65 -4.95
CA TYR A 17 -3.35 25.45 -5.02
C TYR A 17 -4.82 25.84 -4.91
N SER A 18 -5.61 25.49 -5.92
CA SER A 18 -7.05 25.72 -5.92
C SER A 18 -7.77 24.47 -5.45
N LYS A 19 -8.53 24.58 -4.36
CA LYS A 19 -9.43 23.52 -3.89
C LYS A 19 -10.44 23.08 -4.96
N GLN A 20 -10.75 23.93 -5.94
CA GLN A 20 -11.63 23.57 -7.05
C GLN A 20 -11.08 22.40 -7.88
N TRP A 21 -9.75 22.19 -7.90
CA TRP A 21 -9.15 21.06 -8.59
C TRP A 21 -9.43 19.72 -7.92
N GLU A 22 -9.83 19.72 -6.65
CA GLU A 22 -10.32 18.52 -5.95
C GLU A 22 -11.71 18.08 -6.45
N TYR A 23 -12.37 18.89 -7.29
CA TYR A 23 -13.63 18.55 -7.95
C TYR A 23 -13.47 18.30 -9.46
N ASP A 24 -12.32 18.64 -10.04
CA ASP A 24 -12.03 18.41 -11.46
C ASP A 24 -11.79 16.91 -11.70
N GLU A 25 -12.51 16.32 -12.65
CA GLU A 25 -12.44 14.88 -12.94
C GLU A 25 -11.03 14.40 -13.29
N ASN A 26 -10.20 15.27 -13.85
CA ASN A 26 -8.84 14.89 -14.27
C ASN A 26 -7.81 14.93 -13.14
N LEU A 27 -8.13 15.60 -12.03
CA LEU A 27 -7.16 15.92 -10.98
C LEU A 27 -7.57 15.37 -9.60
N LYS A 28 -8.87 15.38 -9.27
CA LYS A 28 -9.42 15.07 -7.94
C LYS A 28 -8.88 13.80 -7.30
N ASP A 29 -8.70 12.75 -8.11
CA ASP A 29 -8.37 11.42 -7.61
C ASP A 29 -6.98 11.36 -6.98
N TRP A 30 -6.05 12.21 -7.44
CA TRP A 30 -4.63 12.05 -7.12
C TRP A 30 -3.97 13.28 -6.49
N ILE A 31 -4.50 14.48 -6.67
CA ILE A 31 -3.94 15.69 -6.04
C ILE A 31 -4.45 15.88 -4.61
N SER A 32 -3.67 16.60 -3.81
CA SER A 32 -4.04 17.09 -2.47
C SER A 32 -3.20 18.33 -2.15
N PRO A 33 -3.61 19.17 -1.19
CA PRO A 33 -2.76 20.24 -0.69
C PRO A 33 -1.47 19.66 -0.06
N ASP A 34 -0.36 20.39 -0.16
CA ASP A 34 0.89 19.97 0.47
C ASP A 34 0.80 20.05 2.00
N SER A 35 1.26 19.00 2.69
CA SER A 35 1.19 18.88 4.15
C SER A 35 2.09 19.87 4.89
N THR A 36 3.09 20.46 4.22
CA THR A 36 4.03 21.42 4.81
C THR A 36 3.40 22.81 4.96
N GLY A 37 2.19 23.04 4.42
CA GLY A 37 1.49 24.32 4.49
C GLY A 37 1.82 25.28 3.34
N ASP A 38 2.68 24.88 2.40
CA ASP A 38 3.03 25.67 1.22
C ASP A 38 1.86 25.75 0.23
N VAL A 39 1.17 26.88 0.20
CA VAL A 39 -0.01 27.10 -0.67
C VAL A 39 0.31 27.09 -2.17
N THR A 40 1.58 27.17 -2.56
CA THR A 40 2.03 27.13 -3.97
C THR A 40 2.37 25.72 -4.44
N LYS A 41 2.21 24.73 -3.57
CA LYS A 41 2.55 23.34 -3.84
C LYS A 41 1.32 22.44 -3.75
N ALA A 42 1.37 21.36 -4.51
CA ALA A 42 0.38 20.29 -4.53
C ALA A 42 1.10 18.97 -4.25
N PHE A 43 0.44 18.05 -3.57
CA PHE A 43 0.96 16.71 -3.31
C PHE A 43 0.24 15.67 -4.15
N CYS A 44 1.00 14.78 -4.78
CA CYS A 44 0.49 13.63 -5.51
C CYS A 44 0.39 12.40 -4.59
N LYS A 45 -0.85 11.92 -4.35
CA LYS A 45 -1.15 10.75 -3.50
C LYS A 45 -0.51 9.46 -4.03
N TYR A 46 -0.51 9.26 -5.36
CA TYR A 46 0.05 8.06 -5.98
C TYR A 46 1.58 8.07 -6.06
N CYS A 47 2.17 9.18 -6.49
CA CYS A 47 3.63 9.30 -6.66
C CYS A 47 4.37 9.64 -5.36
N ARG A 48 3.64 10.04 -4.31
CA ARG A 48 4.16 10.54 -3.03
C ARG A 48 5.20 11.64 -3.19
N CYS A 49 4.90 12.62 -4.04
CA CYS A 49 5.80 13.73 -4.32
C CYS A 49 5.07 15.07 -4.39
N THR A 50 5.79 16.12 -4.03
CA THR A 50 5.32 17.49 -4.12
C THR A 50 5.58 18.07 -5.52
N LEU A 51 4.62 18.80 -6.04
CA LEU A 51 4.59 19.45 -7.34
C LEU A 51 4.26 20.93 -7.16
N ASN A 52 4.59 21.76 -8.15
CA ASN A 52 4.09 23.12 -8.18
C ASN A 52 2.57 23.10 -8.45
N ALA A 53 1.83 23.97 -7.77
CA ALA A 53 0.40 24.17 -7.98
C ALA A 53 0.11 24.96 -9.29
N HIS A 54 0.84 24.68 -10.36
CA HIS A 54 0.59 25.23 -11.69
C HIS A 54 -0.20 24.21 -12.50
N LYS A 55 -1.34 24.60 -13.09
CA LYS A 55 -2.23 23.65 -13.78
C LYS A 55 -1.52 22.84 -14.87
N ASN A 56 -0.63 23.47 -15.62
CA ASN A 56 0.18 22.78 -16.64
C ASN A 56 1.14 21.74 -16.06
N ASP A 57 1.74 22.00 -14.90
CA ASP A 57 2.65 21.05 -14.25
C ASP A 57 1.86 19.83 -13.73
N LEU A 58 0.66 20.05 -13.20
CA LEU A 58 -0.25 18.98 -12.78
C LEU A 58 -0.69 18.11 -13.97
N LEU A 59 -1.07 18.73 -15.09
CA LEU A 59 -1.47 18.00 -16.30
C LEU A 59 -0.30 17.22 -16.91
N LYS A 60 0.90 17.82 -16.97
CA LYS A 60 2.13 17.13 -17.41
C LYS A 60 2.46 15.96 -16.49
N HIS A 61 2.26 16.12 -15.19
CA HIS A 61 2.47 15.04 -14.23
C HIS A 61 1.50 13.88 -14.45
N ALA A 62 0.21 14.16 -14.66
CA ALA A 62 -0.82 13.15 -14.87
C ALA A 62 -0.52 12.22 -16.06
N VAL A 63 0.06 12.76 -17.14
CA VAL A 63 0.42 11.97 -18.34
C VAL A 63 1.78 11.28 -18.23
N SER A 64 2.58 11.59 -17.19
CA SER A 64 3.92 11.04 -17.04
C SER A 64 3.92 9.52 -16.80
N ASN A 65 4.94 8.84 -17.33
CA ASN A 65 5.08 7.39 -17.14
C ASN A 65 5.21 6.98 -15.67
N LYS A 66 5.86 7.82 -14.85
CA LYS A 66 5.98 7.61 -13.40
C LYS A 66 4.59 7.58 -12.76
N HIS A 67 3.76 8.57 -13.07
CA HIS A 67 2.40 8.64 -12.53
C HIS A 67 1.54 7.45 -12.95
N LYS A 68 1.52 7.12 -14.25
CA LYS A 68 0.75 5.97 -14.76
C LYS A 68 1.14 4.66 -14.08
N LYS A 69 2.44 4.42 -13.88
CA LYS A 69 2.93 3.23 -13.15
C LYS A 69 2.50 3.23 -11.69
N SER A 70 2.62 4.37 -10.99
CA SER A 70 2.19 4.47 -9.59
C SER A 70 0.68 4.26 -9.42
N VAL A 71 -0.14 4.76 -10.33
CA VAL A 71 -1.60 4.53 -10.35
C VAL A 71 -1.89 3.04 -10.54
N GLU A 72 -1.23 2.39 -11.48
CA GLU A 72 -1.40 0.96 -11.74
C GLU A 72 -0.99 0.10 -10.54
N MET A 73 0.14 0.42 -9.90
CA MET A 73 0.58 -0.25 -8.67
C MET A 73 -0.43 -0.10 -7.52
N ASP A 74 -1.02 1.09 -7.36
CA ASP A 74 -2.04 1.32 -6.32
C ASP A 74 -3.31 0.50 -6.57
N LYS A 75 -3.73 0.38 -7.84
CA LYS A 75 -4.85 -0.49 -8.23
C LYS A 75 -4.54 -1.97 -7.95
N GLN A 76 -3.33 -2.42 -8.26
CA GLN A 76 -2.89 -3.80 -7.97
C GLN A 76 -2.80 -4.08 -6.47
N ALA A 77 -2.32 -3.12 -5.68
CA ALA A 77 -2.27 -3.26 -4.23
C ALA A 77 -3.66 -3.44 -3.60
N LYS A 78 -4.72 -2.86 -4.20
CA LYS A 78 -6.11 -3.08 -3.78
C LYS A 78 -6.67 -4.45 -4.20
N LEU A 79 -6.08 -5.08 -5.21
CA LEU A 79 -6.43 -6.43 -5.66
C LEU A 79 -5.73 -7.53 -4.86
N CYS A 80 -4.56 -7.23 -4.27
CA CYS A 80 -4.01 -8.03 -3.19
C CYS A 80 -5.02 -8.02 -2.04
N ARG A 81 -5.82 -9.10 -1.94
CA ARG A 81 -6.81 -9.30 -0.88
C ARG A 81 -6.16 -9.04 0.48
N PRO A 82 -6.93 -8.56 1.48
CA PRO A 82 -6.49 -8.68 2.85
C PRO A 82 -6.04 -10.12 3.04
N LEU A 83 -4.83 -10.33 3.57
CA LEU A 83 -4.49 -11.64 4.14
C LEU A 83 -5.70 -12.02 4.99
N GLU A 84 -6.29 -13.18 4.72
CA GLU A 84 -7.34 -13.68 5.59
C GLU A 84 -6.73 -13.71 6.99
N VAL A 85 -7.14 -12.76 7.82
CA VAL A 85 -6.72 -12.71 9.20
C VAL A 85 -7.35 -13.95 9.79
N ILE A 86 -6.55 -15.03 9.85
CA ILE A 86 -6.94 -16.27 10.50
C ILE A 86 -7.41 -15.83 11.88
N LYS A 87 -8.70 -16.03 12.15
CA LYS A 87 -9.31 -15.62 13.42
C LYS A 87 -8.42 -16.17 14.54
N PRO A 88 -8.14 -15.40 15.60
CA PRO A 88 -7.24 -15.85 16.64
C PRO A 88 -7.74 -17.18 17.20
N HIS A 89 -7.03 -18.26 16.86
CA HIS A 89 -7.31 -19.59 17.40
C HIS A 89 -7.25 -19.48 18.92
N THR A 90 -8.22 -20.08 19.62
CA THR A 90 -8.31 -19.97 21.07
C THR A 90 -6.99 -20.39 21.72
N SER A 91 -6.63 -19.75 22.84
CA SER A 91 -5.32 -19.96 23.48
C SER A 91 -5.02 -21.43 23.76
N LYS A 92 -6.05 -22.24 24.05
CA LYS A 92 -5.92 -23.67 24.35
C LYS A 92 -5.43 -24.48 23.15
N SER A 93 -5.95 -24.19 21.95
CA SER A 93 -5.56 -24.92 20.76
C SER A 93 -4.13 -24.58 20.32
N LYS A 94 -3.72 -23.30 20.44
CA LYS A 94 -2.31 -22.90 20.22
C LYS A 94 -1.35 -23.62 21.16
N VAL A 95 -1.74 -23.79 22.43
CA VAL A 95 -0.93 -24.51 23.42
C VAL A 95 -0.84 -25.99 23.06
N ALA A 96 -1.94 -26.63 22.65
CA ALA A 96 -1.94 -28.02 22.23
C ALA A 96 -1.08 -28.26 20.98
N GLU A 97 -1.21 -27.41 19.95
CA GLU A 97 -0.40 -27.46 18.74
C GLU A 97 1.10 -27.34 19.05
N LEU A 98 1.48 -26.38 19.90
CA LEU A 98 2.87 -26.20 20.30
C LEU A 98 3.41 -27.39 21.11
N GLN A 99 2.61 -27.94 22.03
CA GLN A 99 3.01 -29.12 22.80
C GLN A 99 3.22 -30.35 21.91
N ILE A 100 2.35 -30.56 20.91
CA ILE A 100 2.49 -31.64 19.94
C ILE A 100 3.75 -31.43 19.09
N ALA A 101 3.99 -30.21 18.59
CA ALA A 101 5.18 -29.90 17.80
C ALA A 101 6.49 -30.11 18.58
N VAL A 102 6.53 -29.69 19.86
CA VAL A 102 7.68 -29.90 20.74
C VAL A 102 7.90 -31.40 21.00
N PHE A 103 6.84 -32.14 21.33
CA PHE A 103 6.93 -33.58 21.55
C PHE A 103 7.46 -34.33 20.31
N ILE A 104 6.97 -33.97 19.12
CA ILE A 104 7.44 -34.51 17.84
C ILE A 104 8.94 -34.24 17.65
N ALA A 105 9.37 -33.01 17.88
CA ALA A 105 10.75 -32.59 17.71
C ALA A 105 11.69 -33.28 18.71
N GLU A 106 11.21 -33.56 19.93
CA GLU A 106 12.00 -34.16 21.00
C GLU A 106 12.06 -35.69 20.92
N HIS A 107 10.99 -36.36 20.46
CA HIS A 107 10.81 -37.79 20.67
C HIS A 107 10.65 -38.66 19.42
N THR A 108 10.62 -38.09 18.21
CA THR A 108 10.37 -38.89 16.99
C THR A 108 11.15 -38.44 15.77
N SER A 109 11.67 -39.41 15.00
CA SER A 109 12.00 -39.16 13.58
C SER A 109 10.72 -38.73 12.87
N ILE A 110 10.77 -37.59 12.17
CA ILE A 110 9.63 -36.90 11.52
C ILE A 110 8.69 -37.89 10.79
N ASN A 111 9.23 -38.96 10.19
CA ASN A 111 8.48 -40.00 9.49
C ASN A 111 7.42 -40.74 10.33
N THR A 112 7.59 -40.87 11.65
CA THR A 112 6.59 -41.59 12.48
C THR A 112 5.34 -40.75 12.75
N VAL A 113 5.46 -39.43 12.62
CA VAL A 113 4.37 -38.48 12.82
C VAL A 113 3.43 -38.45 11.63
N ASP A 114 3.95 -38.64 10.41
CA ASP A 114 3.13 -38.73 9.20
C ASP A 114 2.14 -39.90 9.30
N HIS A 115 2.65 -41.08 9.70
CA HIS A 115 1.82 -42.26 9.91
C HIS A 115 0.83 -42.10 11.08
N LEU A 116 1.23 -41.42 12.15
CA LEU A 116 0.34 -41.12 13.27
C LEU A 116 -0.80 -40.19 12.85
N THR A 117 -0.52 -39.19 12.02
CA THR A 117 -1.52 -38.24 11.51
C THR A 117 -2.55 -38.92 10.63
N ASP A 118 -2.11 -39.84 9.76
CA ASP A 118 -3.00 -40.65 8.94
C ASP A 118 -3.88 -41.61 9.76
N LEU A 119 -3.36 -42.13 10.87
CA LEU A 119 -4.10 -42.99 11.79
C LEU A 119 -5.14 -42.19 12.60
N LEU A 120 -4.80 -41.00 13.06
CA LEU A 120 -5.72 -40.10 13.77
C LEU A 120 -6.92 -39.70 12.90
N LYS A 121 -6.69 -39.39 11.62
CA LYS A 121 -7.78 -39.11 10.65
C LYS A 121 -8.73 -40.30 10.45
N LYS A 122 -8.23 -41.53 10.60
CA LYS A 122 -9.05 -42.76 10.51
C LYS A 122 -9.84 -43.04 11.79
N ILE A 123 -9.28 -42.71 12.95
CA ILE A 123 -9.91 -42.96 14.25
C ILE A 123 -11.02 -41.95 14.54
N ASP A 124 -10.83 -40.67 14.22
CA ASP A 124 -11.86 -39.65 14.40
C ASP A 124 -11.98 -38.71 13.18
N PRO A 125 -12.77 -39.11 12.17
CA PRO A 125 -12.92 -38.36 10.93
C PRO A 125 -13.72 -37.04 11.09
N LYS A 126 -14.32 -36.77 12.26
CA LYS A 126 -15.15 -35.58 12.52
C LYS A 126 -14.62 -34.70 13.65
N SER A 127 -13.40 -34.94 14.13
CA SER A 127 -12.82 -34.11 15.18
C SER A 127 -12.68 -32.65 14.74
N ASP A 128 -13.23 -31.73 15.53
CA ASP A 128 -13.01 -30.29 15.35
C ASP A 128 -11.57 -29.86 15.69
N VAL A 129 -10.77 -30.77 16.25
CA VAL A 129 -9.42 -30.52 16.78
C VAL A 129 -8.32 -30.76 15.74
N PHE A 130 -8.52 -31.66 14.78
CA PHE A 130 -7.51 -32.04 13.78
C PHE A 130 -7.87 -31.61 12.34
N ASN A 131 -8.92 -30.82 12.17
CA ASN A 131 -9.32 -30.23 10.88
C ASN A 131 -8.44 -29.00 10.58
N ILE A 132 -7.20 -29.26 10.17
CA ILE A 132 -6.26 -28.26 9.64
C ILE A 132 -6.37 -28.21 8.12
#